data_AF-A0A5R8LDF5-F1
#
_entry.id   AF-A0A5R8LDF5-F1
#
_cell.length_a   1.000
_cell.length_b   1.000
_cell.length_c   1.000
_cell.angle_alpha   90.00
_cell.angle_beta   90.00
_cell.angle_gamma   90.00
#
_symmetry.space_group_name_H-M   'P 1'
#
loop_
_entity.id
_entity.type
_entity.pdbx_description
1 polymer ?
#
loop_
_entity_poly.entity_id
_entity_poly.type
_entity_poly.pdbx_seq_one_letter_code
_entity_poly.pdbx_strand_id
1 'polypeptide(L)'
;MSAADLDFVGYLRAPHEAKPTAIGLWTKATDVAGRCLLVPELIAAAIYPGEAAAALVVRHVLMLEESGFLLRYEHEGDELLALLHPLRADKRGAVSDYPPPPPRGVPRNPVAMEGERVSARERAEARVRAEQAEREGEWAAWRERGERSAPPRRPLLLDAPPIGCVDHPNGRRADCGPCGTARRQHDRWVAQQRYTEQLTRWEEESDADDAKPW
;
A
#
# COMPACT_ATOMS: atom_id res chain seq x y z
N MET A 1 1.55 3.54 -29.79
CA MET A 1 1.45 4.98 -29.48
C MET A 1 2.13 5.75 -30.59
N SER A 2 1.35 6.48 -31.39
CA SER A 2 1.84 7.34 -32.47
C SER A 2 1.99 8.78 -31.98
N ALA A 3 2.79 9.60 -32.66
CA ALA A 3 2.90 11.03 -32.33
C ALA A 3 1.55 11.75 -32.36
N ALA A 4 0.65 11.35 -33.28
CA ALA A 4 -0.70 11.89 -33.39
C ALA A 4 -1.60 11.61 -32.17
N ASP A 5 -1.33 10.55 -31.40
CA ASP A 5 -2.10 10.26 -30.18
C ASP A 5 -1.77 11.27 -29.07
N LEU A 6 -0.53 11.82 -29.06
CA LEU A 6 -0.09 12.85 -28.12
C LEU A 6 -0.61 14.25 -28.47
N ASP A 7 -1.09 14.46 -29.70
CA ASP A 7 -1.67 15.72 -30.16
C ASP A 7 -3.17 15.84 -29.80
N PHE A 8 -3.73 14.83 -29.12
CA PHE A 8 -5.12 14.86 -28.68
C PHE A 8 -5.36 15.99 -27.68
N VAL A 9 -6.35 16.84 -27.97
CA VAL A 9 -6.65 18.06 -27.20
C VAL A 9 -6.89 17.77 -25.72
N GLY A 10 -7.54 16.66 -25.38
CA GLY A 10 -7.78 16.27 -23.99
C GLY A 10 -6.50 15.94 -23.22
N TYR A 11 -5.49 15.38 -23.90
CA TYR A 11 -4.17 15.12 -23.33
C TYR A 11 -3.32 16.40 -23.24
N LEU A 12 -3.38 17.25 -24.25
CA LEU A 12 -2.66 18.53 -24.25
C LEU A 12 -3.14 19.48 -23.14
N ARG A 13 -4.46 19.48 -22.86
CA ARG A 13 -5.08 20.27 -21.79
C ARG A 13 -4.86 19.70 -20.39
N ALA A 14 -4.49 18.42 -20.28
CA ALA A 14 -4.26 17.80 -18.98
C ALA A 14 -3.09 18.49 -18.25
N PRO A 15 -3.20 18.73 -16.94
CA PRO A 15 -2.08 19.22 -16.13
C PRO A 15 -0.85 18.30 -16.28
N HIS A 16 0.35 18.90 -16.27
CA HIS A 16 1.60 18.14 -16.46
C HIS A 16 1.77 17.00 -15.44
N GLU A 17 1.28 17.19 -14.22
CA GLU A 17 1.29 16.18 -13.14
C GLU A 17 0.47 14.93 -13.50
N ALA A 18 -0.64 15.07 -14.22
CA ALA A 18 -1.53 13.97 -14.58
C ALA A 18 -1.16 13.23 -15.88
N LYS A 19 -0.24 13.79 -16.69
CA LYS A 19 0.19 13.21 -17.97
C LYS A 19 0.82 11.81 -17.84
N PRO A 20 1.65 11.52 -16.82
CA PRO A 20 2.15 10.16 -16.61
C PRO A 20 1.03 9.13 -16.40
N THR A 21 -0.03 9.50 -15.66
CA THR A 21 -1.19 8.64 -15.47
C THR A 21 -1.97 8.46 -16.77
N ALA A 22 -2.13 9.51 -17.59
CA ALA A 22 -2.74 9.38 -18.91
C ALA A 22 -1.98 8.39 -19.83
N ILE A 23 -0.65 8.48 -19.85
CA ILE A 23 0.19 7.53 -20.60
C ILE A 23 0.06 6.11 -20.05
N GLY A 24 0.05 5.95 -18.73
CA GLY A 24 -0.14 4.67 -18.07
C GLY A 24 -1.51 4.04 -18.38
N LEU A 25 -2.58 4.84 -18.39
CA LEU A 25 -3.91 4.39 -18.79
C LEU A 25 -3.89 3.86 -20.22
N TRP A 26 -3.32 4.61 -21.17
CA TRP A 26 -3.19 4.20 -22.56
C TRP A 26 -2.42 2.90 -22.79
N THR A 27 -1.43 2.60 -21.95
CA THR A 27 -0.45 1.55 -22.23
C THR A 27 -0.58 0.31 -21.35
N LYS A 28 -1.18 0.43 -20.16
CA LYS A 28 -1.15 -0.62 -19.14
C LYS A 28 -2.51 -0.91 -18.53
N ALA A 29 -3.27 0.12 -18.18
CA ALA A 29 -4.43 -0.05 -17.31
C ALA A 29 -5.76 -0.23 -18.06
N THR A 30 -5.84 0.13 -19.35
CA THR A 30 -7.06 -0.05 -20.14
C THR A 30 -6.96 -1.19 -21.14
N ASP A 31 -8.11 -1.77 -21.47
CA ASP A 31 -8.24 -2.72 -22.57
C ASP A 31 -7.99 -2.09 -23.95
N VAL A 32 -8.06 -2.90 -25.01
CA VAL A 32 -7.88 -2.47 -26.42
C VAL A 32 -8.91 -1.42 -26.85
N ALA A 33 -10.05 -1.34 -26.17
CA ALA A 33 -11.08 -0.34 -26.41
C ALA A 33 -10.93 0.93 -25.55
N GLY A 34 -9.92 0.99 -24.67
CA GLY A 34 -9.66 2.09 -23.76
C GLY A 34 -10.58 2.10 -22.54
N ARG A 35 -11.04 0.94 -22.09
CA ARG A 35 -11.93 0.81 -20.93
C ARG A 35 -11.28 0.02 -19.80
N CYS A 36 -11.62 0.37 -18.56
CA CYS A 36 -11.28 -0.38 -17.37
C CYS A 36 -12.20 -0.03 -16.20
N LEU A 37 -12.17 -0.86 -15.16
CA LEU A 37 -12.80 -0.58 -13.87
C LEU A 37 -12.04 0.53 -13.12
N LEU A 38 -12.76 1.45 -12.47
CA LEU A 38 -12.18 2.50 -11.63
C LEU A 38 -11.86 1.93 -10.24
N VAL A 39 -10.75 1.20 -10.14
CA VAL A 39 -10.16 0.79 -8.86
C VAL A 39 -8.80 1.47 -8.74
N PRO A 40 -8.67 2.54 -7.92
CA PRO A 40 -7.44 3.32 -7.81
C PRO A 40 -6.21 2.48 -7.47
N GLU A 41 -6.38 1.44 -6.64
CA GLU A 41 -5.32 0.53 -6.21
C GLU A 41 -4.80 -0.32 -7.39
N LEU A 42 -5.70 -0.85 -8.23
CA LEU A 42 -5.32 -1.66 -9.39
C LEU A 42 -4.67 -0.80 -10.48
N ILE A 43 -5.23 0.40 -10.71
CA ILE A 43 -4.66 1.35 -11.66
C ILE A 43 -3.27 1.80 -11.17
N ALA A 44 -3.11 2.10 -9.88
CA ALA A 44 -1.83 2.44 -9.30
C ALA A 44 -0.81 1.31 -9.45
N ALA A 45 -1.18 0.07 -9.13
CA ALA A 45 -0.30 -1.09 -9.27
C ALA A 45 0.15 -1.31 -10.73
N ALA A 46 -0.70 -1.00 -11.71
CA ALA A 46 -0.39 -1.13 -13.13
C ALA A 46 0.52 -0.01 -13.68
N ILE A 47 0.35 1.22 -13.20
CA ILE A 47 1.05 2.42 -13.71
C ILE A 47 2.31 2.75 -12.91
N TYR A 48 2.26 2.57 -11.58
CA TYR A 48 3.29 2.92 -10.60
C TYR A 48 3.68 1.69 -9.77
N PRO A 49 4.33 0.68 -10.38
CA PRO A 49 4.61 -0.57 -9.69
C PRO A 49 5.55 -0.35 -8.49
N GLY A 50 5.15 -0.83 -7.31
CA GLY A 50 5.91 -0.70 -6.07
C GLY A 50 5.68 0.59 -5.29
N GLU A 51 4.82 1.49 -5.78
CA GLU A 51 4.46 2.73 -5.09
C GLU A 51 3.03 2.67 -4.55
N ALA A 52 2.81 3.21 -3.35
CA ALA A 52 1.47 3.40 -2.78
C ALA A 52 0.77 4.63 -3.40
N ALA A 53 0.52 4.59 -4.72
CA ALA A 53 0.09 5.75 -5.51
C ALA A 53 -1.44 5.87 -5.71
N ALA A 54 -2.27 5.14 -4.95
CA ALA A 54 -3.72 5.15 -5.13
C ALA A 54 -4.34 6.56 -4.99
N ALA A 55 -3.93 7.34 -3.98
CA ALA A 55 -4.41 8.71 -3.80
C ALA A 55 -4.00 9.65 -4.95
N LEU A 56 -2.79 9.44 -5.49
CA LEU A 56 -2.30 10.16 -6.67
C LEU A 56 -3.18 9.85 -7.89
N VAL A 57 -3.50 8.58 -8.11
CA VAL A 57 -4.37 8.13 -9.21
C VAL A 57 -5.75 8.76 -9.11
N VAL A 58 -6.38 8.80 -7.92
CA VAL A 58 -7.69 9.47 -7.75
C VAL A 58 -7.61 10.93 -8.18
N ARG A 59 -6.61 11.68 -7.71
CA ARG A 59 -6.42 13.09 -8.08
C ARG A 59 -6.21 13.24 -9.59
N HIS A 60 -5.38 12.41 -10.20
CA HIS A 60 -5.09 12.50 -11.63
C HIS A 60 -6.29 12.10 -12.49
N VAL A 61 -7.09 11.12 -12.10
CA VAL A 61 -8.31 10.74 -12.82
C VAL A 61 -9.29 11.92 -12.89
N LEU A 62 -9.48 12.65 -11.79
CA LEU A 62 -10.33 13.85 -11.78
C LEU A 62 -9.79 14.93 -12.74
N MET A 63 -8.48 15.18 -12.72
CA MET A 63 -7.85 16.14 -13.64
C MET A 63 -8.00 15.74 -15.11
N LEU A 64 -7.93 14.43 -15.41
CA LEU A 64 -8.07 13.89 -16.76
C LEU A 64 -9.54 13.89 -17.23
N GLU A 65 -10.49 13.75 -16.33
CA GLU A 65 -11.91 13.95 -16.64
C GLU A 65 -12.19 15.42 -16.99
N GLU A 66 -11.71 16.35 -16.17
CA GLU A 66 -11.86 17.80 -16.40
C GLU A 66 -11.20 18.25 -17.71
N SER A 67 -10.06 17.67 -18.08
CA SER A 67 -9.39 17.98 -19.35
C SER A 67 -10.11 17.41 -20.58
N GLY A 68 -11.11 16.55 -20.37
CA GLY A 68 -11.80 15.82 -21.44
C GLY A 68 -10.92 14.73 -22.05
N PHE A 69 -10.03 14.13 -21.26
CA PHE A 69 -9.23 12.97 -21.67
C PHE A 69 -10.00 11.66 -21.54
N LEU A 70 -10.74 11.51 -20.44
CA LEU A 70 -11.53 10.32 -20.12
C LEU A 70 -12.95 10.68 -19.70
N LEU A 71 -13.80 9.68 -19.59
CA LEU A 71 -15.15 9.75 -19.04
C LEU A 71 -15.28 8.69 -17.95
N ARG A 72 -15.86 9.06 -16.81
CA ARG A 72 -16.39 8.11 -15.82
C ARG A 72 -17.84 7.77 -16.12
N TYR A 73 -18.19 6.50 -16.01
CA TYR A 73 -19.57 6.04 -16.14
C TYR A 73 -19.81 4.86 -15.20
N GLU A 74 -21.06 4.66 -14.81
CA GLU A 74 -21.47 3.56 -13.97
C GLU A 74 -22.16 2.50 -14.82
N HIS A 75 -21.89 1.22 -14.55
CA HIS A 75 -22.61 0.11 -15.14
C HIS A 75 -22.79 -0.99 -14.09
N GLU A 76 -24.03 -1.42 -13.87
CA GLU A 76 -24.37 -2.48 -12.91
C GLU A 76 -23.82 -2.26 -11.47
N GLY A 77 -23.66 -0.99 -11.06
CA GLY A 77 -23.15 -0.61 -9.74
C GLY A 77 -21.62 -0.47 -9.66
N ASP A 78 -20.91 -0.77 -10.74
CA ASP A 78 -19.46 -0.58 -10.85
C ASP A 78 -19.13 0.76 -11.52
N GLU A 79 -18.14 1.47 -10.99
CA GLU A 79 -17.58 2.66 -11.65
C GLU A 79 -16.51 2.26 -12.68
N LEU A 80 -16.67 2.71 -13.92
CA LEU A 80 -15.74 2.44 -15.02
C LEU A 80 -15.17 3.72 -15.61
N LEU A 81 -14.01 3.57 -16.25
CA LEU A 81 -13.35 4.57 -17.06
C LEU A 81 -13.45 4.19 -18.54
N ALA A 82 -13.72 5.19 -19.38
CA ALA A 82 -13.58 5.10 -20.83
C ALA A 82 -12.69 6.25 -21.34
N LEU A 83 -11.60 5.91 -22.00
CA LEU A 83 -10.76 6.86 -22.70
C LEU A 83 -11.51 7.39 -23.92
N LEU A 84 -11.51 8.71 -24.11
CA LEU A 84 -12.17 9.33 -25.26
C LEU A 84 -11.35 9.19 -26.54
N HIS A 85 -10.05 8.95 -26.38
CA HIS A 85 -9.14 8.66 -27.47
C HIS A 85 -8.25 7.46 -27.12
N PRO A 86 -8.74 6.21 -27.20
CA PRO A 86 -7.90 5.04 -26.99
C PRO A 86 -6.81 4.95 -28.06
N LEU A 87 -5.64 4.41 -27.70
CA LEU A 87 -4.59 4.19 -28.69
C LEU A 87 -5.11 3.33 -29.84
N ARG A 88 -4.69 3.66 -31.06
CA ARG A 88 -4.93 2.81 -32.24
C ARG A 88 -4.11 1.53 -32.12
N ALA A 89 -4.63 0.55 -31.37
CA ALA A 89 -4.16 -0.82 -31.40
C ALA A 89 -4.88 -1.60 -32.52
N ASP A 90 -4.30 -2.71 -32.99
CA ASP A 90 -4.98 -3.60 -33.93
C ASP A 90 -6.21 -4.22 -33.23
N LYS A 91 -7.40 -3.90 -33.75
CA LYS A 91 -8.69 -4.29 -33.15
C LYS A 91 -9.23 -5.61 -33.70
N ARG A 92 -8.49 -6.29 -34.58
CA ARG A 92 -8.94 -7.55 -35.20
C ARG A 92 -9.12 -8.63 -34.13
N GLY A 93 -10.38 -8.99 -33.85
CA GLY A 93 -10.73 -10.03 -32.88
C GLY A 93 -10.66 -9.61 -31.41
N ALA A 94 -10.39 -8.33 -31.11
CA ALA A 94 -10.37 -7.83 -29.74
C ALA A 94 -11.80 -7.64 -29.23
N VAL A 95 -12.20 -8.47 -28.26
CA VAL A 95 -13.40 -8.26 -27.45
C VAL A 95 -12.98 -7.50 -26.20
N SER A 96 -13.74 -6.48 -25.85
CA SER A 96 -13.55 -5.75 -24.59
C SER A 96 -14.51 -6.35 -23.58
N ASP A 97 -13.98 -6.65 -22.39
CA ASP A 97 -14.75 -7.22 -21.28
C ASP A 97 -15.67 -6.17 -20.64
N TYR A 98 -15.51 -4.89 -20.99
CA TYR A 98 -16.27 -3.79 -20.43
C TYR A 98 -17.29 -3.22 -21.42
N PRO A 99 -18.52 -2.93 -20.98
CA PRO A 99 -19.57 -2.40 -21.84
C PRO A 99 -19.21 -1.00 -22.35
N PRO A 100 -19.70 -0.59 -23.53
CA PRO A 100 -19.49 0.77 -24.00
C PRO A 100 -20.22 1.78 -23.10
N PRO A 101 -19.66 2.99 -22.90
CA PRO A 101 -20.37 4.04 -22.18
C PRO A 101 -21.67 4.40 -22.92
N PRO A 102 -22.72 4.85 -22.21
CA PRO A 102 -23.97 5.24 -22.84
C PRO A 102 -23.75 6.37 -23.85
N PRO A 103 -24.45 6.38 -25.00
CA PRO A 103 -24.30 7.42 -26.01
C PRO A 103 -24.62 8.77 -25.38
N ARG A 104 -23.72 9.73 -25.53
CA ARG A 104 -23.89 11.10 -24.99
C ARG A 104 -25.12 11.75 -25.65
N GLY A 105 -26.25 11.76 -24.95
CA GLY A 105 -27.38 12.61 -25.31
C GLY A 105 -27.03 14.08 -25.10
N VAL A 106 -27.33 14.90 -26.12
CA VAL A 106 -27.48 16.38 -26.18
C VAL A 106 -26.91 17.21 -25.01
N PRO A 107 -26.10 18.26 -25.29
CA PRO A 107 -25.49 19.07 -24.24
C PRO A 107 -26.52 19.62 -23.25
N ARG A 108 -26.41 19.21 -21.97
CA ARG A 108 -27.07 19.92 -20.87
C ARG A 108 -26.50 21.34 -20.83
N ASN A 109 -27.38 22.31 -21.02
CA ASN A 109 -27.13 23.74 -20.90
C ASN A 109 -26.22 24.03 -19.67
N PRO A 110 -25.05 24.68 -19.83
CA PRO A 110 -24.06 24.83 -18.76
C PRO A 110 -24.44 25.85 -17.68
N VAL A 111 -25.53 26.62 -17.85
CA VAL A 111 -25.79 27.81 -17.01
C VAL A 111 -26.63 27.52 -15.76
N ALA A 112 -27.32 26.38 -15.68
CA ALA A 112 -28.19 26.06 -14.52
C ALA A 112 -27.53 25.17 -13.44
N MET A 113 -26.33 24.64 -13.69
CA MET A 113 -25.67 23.63 -12.85
C MET A 113 -24.39 24.13 -12.18
N GLU A 114 -23.98 25.39 -12.34
CA GLU A 114 -22.74 25.88 -11.72
C GLU A 114 -22.90 26.02 -10.19
N GLY A 115 -24.03 26.52 -9.70
CA GLY A 115 -24.32 26.60 -8.26
C GLY A 115 -24.53 25.23 -7.58
N GLU A 116 -25.13 24.27 -8.29
CA GLU A 116 -25.43 22.95 -7.74
C GLU A 116 -24.24 21.97 -7.88
N ARG A 117 -23.37 22.15 -8.87
CA ARG A 117 -22.10 21.42 -8.98
C ARG A 117 -21.05 21.93 -8.01
N VAL A 118 -21.00 23.23 -7.72
CA VAL A 118 -20.16 23.76 -6.64
C VAL A 118 -20.60 23.16 -5.30
N SER A 119 -21.91 23.08 -5.03
CA SER A 119 -22.40 22.45 -3.80
C SER A 119 -22.21 20.93 -3.76
N ALA A 120 -22.29 20.22 -4.89
CA ALA A 120 -22.01 18.79 -4.97
C ALA A 120 -20.52 18.50 -4.82
N ARG A 121 -19.66 19.33 -5.43
CA ARG A 121 -18.20 19.27 -5.29
C ARG A 121 -17.77 19.56 -3.86
N GLU A 122 -18.31 20.60 -3.22
CA GLU A 122 -18.03 20.90 -1.81
C GLU A 122 -18.47 19.76 -0.89
N ARG A 123 -19.63 19.14 -1.15
CA ARG A 123 -20.09 17.96 -0.40
C ARG A 123 -19.20 16.74 -0.61
N ALA A 124 -18.75 16.50 -1.84
CA ALA A 124 -17.82 15.42 -2.16
C ALA A 124 -16.44 15.66 -1.52
N GLU A 125 -15.92 16.89 -1.59
CA GLU A 125 -14.65 17.28 -0.97
C GLU A 125 -14.73 17.22 0.57
N ALA A 126 -15.89 17.55 1.17
CA ALA A 126 -16.12 17.39 2.60
C ALA A 126 -16.13 15.91 3.02
N ARG A 127 -16.77 15.04 2.21
CA ARG A 127 -16.75 13.59 2.44
C ARG A 127 -15.34 13.01 2.31
N VAL A 128 -14.60 13.39 1.28
CA VAL A 128 -13.21 12.95 1.08
C VAL A 128 -12.32 13.42 2.23
N ARG A 129 -12.48 14.67 2.70
CA ARG A 129 -11.75 15.17 3.88
C ARG A 129 -12.10 14.40 5.16
N ALA A 130 -13.36 14.03 5.35
CA ALA A 130 -13.78 13.21 6.49
C ALA A 130 -13.19 11.80 6.42
N GLU A 131 -13.26 11.13 5.27
CA GLU A 131 -12.67 9.80 5.04
C GLU A 131 -11.13 9.84 5.17
N GLN A 132 -10.48 10.93 4.73
CA GLN A 132 -9.04 11.13 4.93
C GLN A 132 -8.69 11.32 6.40
N ALA A 133 -9.48 12.09 7.16
CA ALA A 133 -9.27 12.28 8.59
C ALA A 133 -9.44 10.96 9.39
N GLU A 134 -10.41 10.13 9.01
CA GLU A 134 -10.59 8.79 9.58
C GLU A 134 -9.38 7.90 9.30
N ARG A 135 -8.93 7.84 8.04
CA ARG A 135 -7.71 7.10 7.68
C ARG A 135 -6.49 7.65 8.41
N GLU A 136 -6.30 8.96 8.48
CA GLU A 136 -5.19 9.57 9.21
C GLU A 136 -5.20 9.18 10.69
N GLY A 137 -6.37 9.09 11.31
CA GLY A 137 -6.56 8.57 12.67
C GLY A 137 -6.13 7.10 12.80
N GLU A 138 -6.52 6.25 11.86
CA GLU A 138 -6.09 4.85 11.79
C GLU A 138 -4.56 4.72 11.60
N TRP A 139 -3.98 5.52 10.71
CA TRP A 139 -2.53 5.56 10.47
C TRP A 139 -1.76 6.14 11.66
N ALA A 140 -2.35 7.07 12.42
CA ALA A 140 -1.78 7.59 13.66
C ALA A 140 -1.78 6.51 14.76
N ALA A 141 -2.90 5.81 14.95
CA ALA A 141 -2.99 4.69 15.88
C ALA A 141 -2.05 3.52 15.49
N TRP A 142 -1.90 3.27 14.19
CA TRP A 142 -0.95 2.28 13.68
C TRP A 142 0.50 2.68 13.94
N ARG A 143 0.87 3.96 13.71
CA ARG A 143 2.22 4.48 14.02
C ARG A 143 2.52 4.41 15.52
N GLU A 144 1.58 4.79 16.36
CA GLU A 144 1.71 4.69 17.82
C GLU A 144 1.92 3.23 18.27
N ARG A 145 1.27 2.28 17.59
CA ARG A 145 1.47 0.85 17.82
C ARG A 145 2.82 0.34 17.28
N GLY A 146 3.26 0.83 16.12
CA GLY A 146 4.50 0.43 15.46
C GLY A 146 5.78 0.94 16.15
N GLU A 147 5.76 2.15 16.68
CA GLU A 147 6.88 2.76 17.42
C GLU A 147 7.19 2.06 18.76
N ARG A 148 6.28 1.20 19.26
CA ARG A 148 6.48 0.39 20.48
C ARG A 148 7.09 -0.98 20.23
N SER A 149 7.71 -1.20 19.06
CA SER A 149 8.46 -2.44 18.82
C SER A 149 9.71 -2.43 19.70
N ALA A 150 9.65 -3.12 20.85
CA ALA A 150 10.80 -3.24 21.75
C ALA A 150 12.03 -3.74 20.98
N PRO A 151 13.24 -3.24 21.28
CA PRO A 151 14.45 -3.70 20.64
C PRO A 151 14.59 -5.23 20.79
N PRO A 152 15.16 -5.93 19.80
CA PRO A 152 15.34 -7.37 19.89
C PRO A 152 16.18 -7.71 21.13
N ARG A 153 15.74 -8.72 21.90
CA ARG A 153 16.49 -9.17 23.08
C ARG A 153 17.88 -9.64 22.64
N ARG A 154 18.91 -9.20 23.38
CA ARG A 154 20.30 -9.61 23.10
C ARG A 154 20.44 -11.13 23.25
N PRO A 155 21.06 -11.84 22.29
CA PRO A 155 21.22 -13.29 22.39
C PRO A 155 22.03 -13.69 23.63
N LEU A 156 21.52 -14.64 24.42
CA LEU A 156 22.15 -15.13 25.65
C LEU A 156 23.61 -15.58 25.47
N LEU A 157 23.95 -16.12 24.30
CA LEU A 157 25.30 -16.59 24.00
C LEU A 157 26.37 -15.47 24.00
N LEU A 158 25.97 -14.20 23.83
CA LEU A 158 26.91 -13.09 23.88
C LEU A 158 27.36 -12.73 25.30
N ASP A 159 26.57 -13.08 26.30
CA ASP A 159 26.86 -12.83 27.72
C ASP A 159 27.26 -14.11 28.46
N ALA A 160 27.33 -15.25 27.74
CA ALA A 160 27.68 -16.53 28.31
C ALA A 160 29.17 -16.57 28.71
N PRO A 161 29.51 -17.25 29.83
CA PRO A 161 30.89 -17.58 30.17
C PRO A 161 31.58 -18.32 29.01
N PRO A 162 32.91 -18.23 28.82
CA PRO A 162 33.57 -18.90 27.71
C PRO A 162 33.39 -20.42 27.76
N ILE A 163 33.27 -21.05 26.58
CA ILE A 163 33.05 -22.50 26.47
C ILE A 163 34.31 -23.33 26.80
N GLY A 164 35.49 -22.71 26.79
CA GLY A 164 36.75 -23.35 27.12
C GLY A 164 37.54 -22.65 28.22
N CYS A 165 38.68 -23.22 28.59
CA CYS A 165 39.55 -22.68 29.63
C CYS A 165 40.34 -21.47 29.12
N VAL A 166 41.08 -20.81 30.01
CA VAL A 166 41.91 -19.64 29.67
C VAL A 166 42.90 -19.94 28.53
N ASP A 167 43.47 -21.15 28.51
CA ASP A 167 44.41 -21.59 27.46
C ASP A 167 43.71 -21.93 26.14
N HIS A 168 42.41 -22.22 26.18
CA HIS A 168 41.60 -22.57 25.02
C HIS A 168 40.25 -21.84 25.05
N PRO A 169 40.18 -20.53 24.75
CA PRO A 169 38.95 -19.75 24.90
C PRO A 169 37.74 -20.31 24.12
N ASN A 170 38.00 -20.90 22.95
CA ASN A 170 36.99 -21.52 22.09
C ASN A 170 36.79 -23.02 22.37
N GLY A 171 37.41 -23.55 23.43
CA GLY A 171 37.47 -24.98 23.74
C GLY A 171 38.41 -25.75 22.83
N ARG A 172 38.67 -27.00 23.20
CA ARG A 172 39.45 -27.97 22.42
C ARG A 172 38.71 -29.30 22.37
N ARG A 173 38.82 -30.02 21.24
CA ARG A 173 38.18 -31.33 21.04
C ARG A 173 38.89 -32.49 21.74
N ALA A 174 40.18 -32.33 22.08
CA ALA A 174 40.93 -33.28 22.88
C ALA A 174 40.52 -33.21 24.36
N ASP A 175 40.76 -34.28 25.12
CA ASP A 175 40.41 -34.38 26.54
C ASP A 175 41.21 -33.39 27.39
N CYS A 176 40.69 -32.16 27.48
CA CYS A 176 41.17 -31.13 28.38
C CYS A 176 40.19 -31.01 29.55
N GLY A 177 40.59 -31.48 30.73
CA GLY A 177 39.76 -31.44 31.94
C GLY A 177 39.20 -30.04 32.25
N PRO A 178 40.02 -28.97 32.20
CA PRO A 178 39.54 -27.59 32.34
C PRO A 178 38.51 -27.17 31.28
N CYS A 179 38.70 -27.51 30.01
CA CYS A 179 37.70 -27.23 28.97
C CYS A 179 36.37 -27.94 29.24
N GLY A 180 36.40 -29.20 29.71
CA GLY A 180 35.20 -29.93 30.09
C GLY A 180 34.45 -29.26 31.26
N THR A 181 35.19 -28.66 32.19
CA THR A 181 34.61 -27.93 33.31
C THR A 181 34.03 -26.59 32.88
N ALA A 182 34.74 -25.83 32.05
CA ALA A 182 34.26 -24.58 31.46
C ALA A 182 32.97 -24.80 30.65
N ARG A 183 32.93 -25.85 29.83
CA ARG A 183 31.73 -26.24 29.08
C ARG A 183 30.53 -26.54 29.98
N ARG A 184 30.72 -27.30 31.07
CA ARG A 184 29.65 -27.57 32.05
C ARG A 184 29.16 -26.30 32.74
N GLN A 185 30.06 -25.35 33.01
CA GLN A 185 29.68 -24.05 33.59
C GLN A 185 28.89 -23.20 32.59
N HIS A 186 29.34 -23.12 31.34
CA HIS A 186 28.61 -22.47 30.25
C HIS A 186 27.19 -23.06 30.11
N ASP A 187 27.07 -24.39 30.01
CA ASP A 187 25.78 -25.06 29.82
C ASP A 187 24.83 -24.84 31.00
N ARG A 188 25.37 -24.90 32.23
CA ARG A 188 24.60 -24.58 33.45
C ARG A 188 24.10 -23.13 33.44
N TRP A 189 24.95 -22.18 33.04
CA TRP A 189 24.58 -20.77 32.97
C TRP A 189 23.48 -20.55 31.93
N VAL A 190 23.59 -21.13 30.73
CA VAL A 190 22.55 -21.03 29.69
C VAL A 190 21.22 -21.62 30.17
N ALA A 191 21.26 -22.76 30.84
CA ALA A 191 20.06 -23.37 31.42
C ALA A 191 19.41 -22.47 32.48
N GLN A 192 20.22 -21.84 33.35
CA GLN A 192 19.74 -20.91 34.36
C GLN A 192 19.07 -19.69 33.75
N GLN A 193 19.68 -19.04 32.74
CA GLN A 193 19.09 -17.87 32.07
C GLN A 193 17.74 -18.19 31.43
N ARG A 194 17.64 -19.34 30.75
CA ARG A 194 16.37 -19.79 30.16
C ARG A 194 15.29 -20.04 31.21
N TYR A 195 15.66 -20.63 32.34
CA TYR A 195 14.72 -20.86 33.44
C TYR A 195 14.24 -19.54 34.05
N THR A 196 15.14 -18.59 34.29
CA THR A 196 14.79 -17.24 34.77
C THR A 196 13.85 -16.54 33.80
N GLU A 197 14.12 -16.55 32.49
CA GLU A 197 13.23 -15.95 31.49
C GLU A 197 11.83 -16.59 31.47
N GLN A 198 11.75 -17.92 31.62
CA GLN A 198 10.48 -18.64 31.69
C GLN A 198 9.71 -18.26 32.95
N LEU A 199 10.38 -18.16 34.09
CA LEU A 199 9.77 -17.79 35.36
C LEU A 199 9.26 -16.34 35.32
N THR A 200 10.08 -15.39 34.87
CA THR A 200 9.66 -13.99 34.73
C THR A 200 8.45 -13.85 33.81
N ARG A 201 8.43 -14.56 32.68
CA ARG A 201 7.26 -14.55 31.79
C ARG A 201 6.02 -15.10 32.48
N TRP A 202 6.15 -16.22 33.21
CA TRP A 202 5.03 -16.81 33.93
C TRP A 202 4.51 -15.90 35.05
N GLU A 203 5.39 -15.20 35.77
CA GLU A 203 5.02 -14.20 36.78
C GLU A 203 4.30 -12.99 36.14
N GLU A 204 4.84 -12.43 35.04
CA GLU A 204 4.23 -11.33 34.29
C GLU A 204 2.83 -11.69 33.76
N GLU A 205 2.65 -12.92 33.27
CA GLU A 205 1.36 -13.43 32.78
C GLU A 205 0.36 -13.64 33.93
N SER A 206 0.83 -14.16 35.08
CA SER A 206 -0.01 -14.41 36.25
C SER A 206 -0.48 -13.10 36.90
N ASP A 207 0.42 -12.12 37.06
CA ASP A 207 0.08 -10.79 37.59
C ASP A 207 -0.89 -10.04 36.67
N ALA A 208 -0.78 -10.22 35.34
CA ALA A 208 -1.68 -9.61 34.37
C ALA A 208 -3.10 -10.21 34.39
N ASP A 209 -3.24 -11.48 34.75
CA ASP A 209 -4.54 -12.15 34.90
C ASP A 209 -5.20 -11.81 36.25
N ASP A 210 -4.43 -11.65 37.33
CA ASP A 210 -4.94 -11.17 38.63
C ASP A 210 -5.37 -9.70 38.60
N ALA A 211 -4.82 -8.89 37.69
CA ALA A 211 -5.15 -7.48 37.52
C ALA A 211 -6.44 -7.20 36.72
N LYS A 212 -7.14 -8.22 36.20
CA LYS A 212 -8.44 -8.05 35.51
C LYS A 212 -9.57 -8.03 36.54
N PRO A 213 -10.24 -6.89 36.79
CA PRO A 213 -11.50 -6.89 37.51
C PRO A 213 -12.55 -7.57 36.62
N TRP A 214 -13.31 -8.49 37.22
CA TRP A 214 -14.47 -9.15 36.61
C TRP A 214 -15.47 -8.19 35.99
#